data_AF-A0A1W9LIJ6-F1
#
_entry.id   AF-A0A1W9LIJ6-F1
#
_cell.length_a   1.000
_cell.length_b   1.000
_cell.length_c   1.000
_cell.angle_alpha   90.00
_cell.angle_beta   90.00
_cell.angle_gamma   90.00
#
_symmetry.space_group_name_H-M   'P 1'
#
loop_
_entity.id
_entity.type
_entity.pdbx_description
1 polymer ?
#
loop_
_entity_poly.entity_id
_entity_poly.type
_entity_poly.pdbx_seq_one_letter_code
_entity_poly.pdbx_strand_id
1 'polypeptide(L)'
;MLQKIAARKGRQKETKKMKKSLLKKNQKGFTLIEIIAVLVILGILAAVAIPKYIDMRFEAIQKAAAAAASELNARERMALAYWKLKGCALDYPTVNVTAVACGSGATPDPTGDGPSTDLGPDWPGSAALKATGGALTFQGKTVTFTRTRTDATDINEPYYWAVTVS
;
A
#
# COMPACT_ATOMS: atom_id res chain seq x y z
N MET A 1 61.91 22.06 55.34
CA MET A 1 60.81 22.22 54.34
C MET A 1 61.00 21.40 53.06
N LEU A 2 62.25 21.16 52.61
CA LEU A 2 62.55 20.52 51.32
C LEU A 2 62.31 18.99 51.23
N GLN A 3 62.38 18.22 52.33
CA GLN A 3 62.18 16.76 52.28
C GLN A 3 60.72 16.33 52.01
N LYS A 4 59.72 17.14 52.41
CA LYS A 4 58.30 16.87 52.14
C LYS A 4 57.93 16.99 50.65
N ILE A 5 58.74 17.69 49.84
CA ILE A 5 58.50 17.89 48.41
C ILE A 5 59.01 16.70 47.59
N ALA A 6 60.14 16.09 47.98
CA ALA A 6 60.69 14.91 47.33
C ALA A 6 59.78 13.67 47.47
N ALA A 7 59.22 13.44 48.67
CA ALA A 7 58.29 12.34 48.93
C ALA A 7 56.97 12.46 48.11
N ARG A 8 56.50 13.68 47.84
CA ARG A 8 55.33 13.93 46.98
C ARG A 8 55.60 13.60 45.50
N LYS A 9 56.83 13.80 45.01
CA LYS A 9 57.21 13.48 43.61
C LYS A 9 57.23 11.97 43.32
N GLY A 10 57.61 11.14 44.29
CA GLY A 10 57.61 9.67 44.16
C GLY A 10 56.19 9.09 44.04
N ARG A 11 55.27 9.52 44.92
CA ARG A 11 53.87 9.04 44.95
C ARG A 11 53.06 9.44 43.70
N GLN A 12 53.37 10.60 43.11
CA GLN A 12 52.77 11.07 41.86
C GLN A 12 53.23 10.27 40.62
N LYS A 13 54.44 9.72 40.64
CA LYS A 13 54.95 8.89 39.54
C LYS A 13 54.26 7.52 39.49
N GLU A 14 53.98 6.91 40.65
CA GLU A 14 53.27 5.63 40.72
C GLU A 14 51.80 5.73 40.33
N THR A 15 51.08 6.76 40.79
CA THR A 15 49.67 6.95 40.42
C THR A 15 49.50 7.32 38.95
N LYS A 16 50.45 8.05 38.34
CA LYS A 16 50.49 8.25 36.88
C LYS A 16 50.77 6.95 36.12
N LYS A 17 51.61 6.07 36.65
CA LYS A 17 51.93 4.76 36.04
C LYS A 17 50.71 3.82 36.06
N MET A 18 49.93 3.83 37.16
CA MET A 18 48.68 3.07 37.27
C MET A 18 47.56 3.60 36.37
N LYS A 19 47.39 4.93 36.24
CA LYS A 19 46.40 5.51 35.28
C LYS A 19 46.75 5.19 33.82
N LYS A 20 48.02 5.01 33.49
CA LYS A 20 48.49 4.73 32.12
C LYS A 20 48.24 3.28 31.67
N SER A 21 48.12 2.32 32.59
CA SER A 21 47.82 0.92 32.22
C SER A 21 46.32 0.65 32.05
N LEU A 22 45.45 1.39 32.73
CA LEU A 22 43.98 1.22 32.66
C LEU A 22 43.36 1.79 31.37
N LEU A 23 44.08 2.64 30.63
CA LEU A 23 43.63 3.25 29.38
C LEU A 23 43.96 2.42 28.12
N LYS A 24 44.77 1.36 28.24
CA LYS A 24 45.00 0.40 27.14
C LYS A 24 43.88 -0.65 27.13
N LYS A 25 42.64 -0.21 26.88
CA LYS A 25 41.59 -1.14 26.47
C LYS A 25 41.94 -1.62 25.06
N ASN A 26 42.09 -2.93 24.89
CA ASN A 26 42.26 -3.60 23.60
C ASN A 26 41.07 -3.24 22.70
N GLN A 27 41.21 -2.20 21.89
CA GLN A 27 40.29 -1.93 20.80
C GLN A 27 40.60 -2.95 19.70
N LYS A 28 40.01 -4.15 19.83
CA LYS A 28 39.96 -5.11 18.74
C LYS A 28 39.07 -4.50 17.66
N GLY A 29 39.69 -3.84 16.68
CA GLY A 29 38.99 -3.38 15.48
C GLY A 29 38.48 -4.56 14.67
N PHE A 30 37.44 -4.33 13.88
CA PHE A 30 37.00 -5.28 12.86
C PHE A 30 38.14 -5.55 11.89
N THR A 31 38.37 -6.82 11.57
CA THR A 31 39.36 -7.19 10.57
C THR A 31 38.81 -6.93 9.16
N LEU A 32 39.70 -6.61 8.21
CA LEU A 32 39.29 -6.43 6.81
C LEU A 32 38.63 -7.70 6.26
N ILE A 33 39.11 -8.87 6.68
CA ILE A 33 38.56 -10.16 6.26
C ILE A 33 37.13 -10.39 6.77
N GLU A 34 36.79 -9.94 7.98
CA GLU A 34 35.42 -10.01 8.50
C GLU A 34 34.45 -9.16 7.67
N ILE A 35 34.87 -7.95 7.28
CA ILE A 35 34.04 -7.10 6.44
C ILE A 35 33.83 -7.72 5.05
N ILE A 36 34.89 -8.31 4.46
CA ILE A 36 34.78 -8.99 3.17
C ILE A 36 33.84 -10.20 3.24
N ALA A 37 33.98 -11.06 4.26
CA ALA A 37 33.13 -12.23 4.43
C ALA A 37 31.65 -11.84 4.56
N VAL A 38 31.35 -10.78 5.33
CA VAL A 38 29.98 -10.26 5.48
C VAL A 38 29.44 -9.71 4.16
N LEU A 39 30.23 -8.95 3.40
CA LEU A 39 29.81 -8.42 2.10
C LEU A 39 29.51 -9.53 1.09
N VAL A 40 30.29 -10.62 1.10
CA VAL A 40 30.04 -11.78 0.23
C VAL A 40 28.69 -12.43 0.57
N ILE A 41 28.40 -12.66 1.86
CA ILE A 41 27.12 -13.25 2.28
C ILE A 41 25.95 -12.32 1.92
N LEU A 42 26.06 -11.02 2.22
CA LEU A 42 25.03 -10.03 1.85
C LEU A 42 24.84 -9.94 0.34
N GLY A 43 25.92 -10.06 -0.45
CA GLY A 43 25.85 -10.08 -1.91
C GLY A 43 25.03 -11.26 -2.44
N ILE A 44 25.25 -12.47 -1.92
CA ILE A 44 24.50 -13.67 -2.31
C ILE A 44 23.03 -13.54 -1.91
N LEU A 45 22.74 -13.06 -0.70
CA LEU A 45 21.37 -12.85 -0.23
C LEU A 45 20.65 -11.80 -1.08
N ALA A 46 21.30 -10.68 -1.40
CA ALA A 46 20.73 -9.62 -2.22
C ALA A 46 20.41 -10.12 -3.64
N ALA A 47 21.28 -10.92 -4.24
CA ALA A 47 21.07 -11.47 -5.58
C ALA A 47 19.78 -12.30 -5.71
N VAL A 48 19.37 -13.01 -4.65
CA VAL A 48 18.15 -13.82 -4.64
C VAL A 48 16.94 -13.04 -4.10
N ALA A 49 17.14 -12.19 -3.08
CA ALA A 49 16.05 -11.50 -2.41
C ALA A 49 15.46 -10.36 -3.24
N ILE A 50 16.28 -9.60 -3.97
CA ILE A 50 15.83 -8.45 -4.77
C ILE A 50 14.84 -8.85 -5.88
N PRO A 51 15.13 -9.81 -6.78
CA PRO A 51 14.17 -10.17 -7.83
C PRO A 51 12.86 -10.69 -7.25
N LYS A 52 12.94 -11.56 -6.24
CA LYS A 52 11.74 -12.09 -5.56
C LYS A 52 10.89 -10.98 -4.92
N TYR A 53 11.53 -9.98 -4.32
CA TYR A 53 10.82 -8.84 -3.74
C TYR A 53 10.07 -8.03 -4.80
N ILE A 54 10.67 -7.81 -5.98
CA ILE A 54 10.02 -7.10 -7.08
C ILE A 54 8.79 -7.87 -7.58
N ASP A 55 8.91 -9.19 -7.77
CA ASP A 55 7.80 -10.05 -8.21
C ASP A 55 6.65 -10.04 -7.20
N MET A 56 6.97 -10.20 -5.90
CA MET A 56 5.96 -10.16 -4.83
C MET A 56 5.22 -8.81 -4.77
N ARG A 57 5.93 -7.69 -5.01
CA ARG A 57 5.29 -6.38 -5.07
C ARG A 57 4.34 -6.27 -6.26
N PHE A 58 4.74 -6.77 -7.43
CA PHE A 58 3.88 -6.75 -8.61
C PHE A 58 2.63 -7.62 -8.42
N GLU A 59 2.78 -8.81 -7.83
CA GLU A 59 1.65 -9.69 -7.50
C GLU A 59 0.71 -9.04 -6.47
N ALA A 60 1.25 -8.37 -5.45
CA ALA A 60 0.46 -7.66 -4.45
C ALA A 60 -0.38 -6.53 -5.09
N ILE A 61 0.20 -5.78 -6.03
CA ILE A 61 -0.50 -4.74 -6.79
C ILE A 61 -1.66 -5.34 -7.59
N GLN A 62 -1.43 -6.44 -8.30
CA GLN A 62 -2.49 -7.12 -9.07
C GLN A 62 -3.62 -7.62 -8.15
N LYS A 63 -3.29 -8.21 -7.00
CA LYS A 63 -4.30 -8.66 -6.03
C LYS A 63 -5.11 -7.50 -5.45
N ALA A 64 -4.46 -6.39 -5.11
CA ALA A 64 -5.15 -5.20 -4.64
C ALA A 64 -6.12 -4.65 -5.70
N ALA A 65 -5.68 -4.58 -6.96
CA ALA A 65 -6.51 -4.16 -8.08
C ALA A 65 -7.71 -5.09 -8.30
N ALA A 66 -7.50 -6.40 -8.23
CA ALA A 66 -8.57 -7.40 -8.35
C ALA A 66 -9.57 -7.33 -7.19
N ALA A 67 -9.09 -7.07 -5.96
CA ALA A 67 -9.94 -6.86 -4.80
C ALA A 67 -10.81 -5.60 -4.97
N ALA A 68 -10.24 -4.50 -5.43
CA ALA A 68 -10.96 -3.27 -5.74
C ALA A 68 -12.05 -3.51 -6.81
N ALA A 69 -11.74 -4.20 -7.90
CA ALA A 69 -12.74 -4.56 -8.91
C ALA A 69 -13.85 -5.44 -8.33
N SER A 70 -13.52 -6.38 -7.43
CA SER A 70 -14.49 -7.25 -6.75
C SER A 70 -15.43 -6.46 -5.84
N GLU A 71 -14.92 -5.43 -5.16
CA GLU A 71 -15.75 -4.51 -4.38
C GLU A 71 -16.71 -3.73 -5.27
N LEU A 72 -16.24 -3.17 -6.38
CA LEU A 72 -17.11 -2.49 -7.35
C LEU A 72 -18.19 -3.44 -7.89
N ASN A 73 -17.82 -4.68 -8.22
CA ASN A 73 -18.75 -5.73 -8.65
C ASN A 73 -19.83 -6.03 -7.60
N ALA A 74 -19.48 -6.05 -6.32
CA ALA A 74 -20.45 -6.22 -5.24
C ALA A 74 -21.42 -5.03 -5.19
N ARG A 75 -20.92 -3.81 -5.37
CA ARG A 75 -21.75 -2.59 -5.40
C ARG A 75 -22.71 -2.55 -6.59
N GLU A 76 -22.28 -2.98 -7.78
CA GLU A 76 -23.16 -3.10 -8.96
C GLU A 76 -24.33 -4.07 -8.70
N ARG A 77 -24.05 -5.22 -8.08
CA ARG A 77 -25.07 -6.21 -7.70
C ARG A 77 -26.06 -5.64 -6.69
N MET A 78 -25.56 -4.91 -5.68
CA MET A 78 -26.42 -4.27 -4.68
C MET A 78 -27.27 -3.15 -5.30
N ALA A 79 -26.71 -2.33 -6.18
CA ALA A 79 -27.44 -1.27 -6.89
C ALA A 79 -28.57 -1.85 -7.73
N LEU A 80 -28.30 -2.90 -8.51
CA LEU A 80 -29.33 -3.61 -9.26
C LEU A 80 -30.42 -4.19 -8.34
N ALA A 81 -30.03 -4.87 -7.26
CA ALA A 81 -30.99 -5.47 -6.33
C ALA A 81 -31.89 -4.39 -5.70
N TYR A 82 -31.31 -3.29 -5.24
CA TYR A 82 -32.05 -2.16 -4.68
C TYR A 82 -33.00 -1.54 -5.71
N TRP A 83 -32.53 -1.37 -6.95
CA TRP A 83 -33.32 -0.85 -8.06
C TRP A 83 -34.54 -1.73 -8.36
N LYS A 84 -34.37 -3.05 -8.41
CA LYS A 84 -35.48 -3.98 -8.64
C LYS A 84 -36.46 -4.00 -7.45
N LEU A 85 -35.98 -3.89 -6.22
CA LEU A 85 -36.83 -3.81 -5.02
C LEU A 85 -37.69 -2.54 -5.00
N LYS A 86 -37.22 -1.42 -5.57
CA LYS A 86 -38.03 -0.20 -5.76
C LYS A 86 -39.14 -0.36 -6.81
N GLY A 87 -39.23 -1.49 -7.51
CA GLY A 87 -40.24 -1.71 -8.56
C GLY A 87 -39.87 -1.06 -9.91
N CYS A 88 -38.58 -0.82 -10.14
CA CYS A 88 -38.08 -0.19 -11.34
C CYS A 88 -38.08 -1.11 -12.56
N ALA A 89 -38.71 -0.65 -13.64
CA ALA A 89 -38.75 -1.36 -14.92
C ALA A 89 -37.64 -0.96 -15.89
N LEU A 90 -36.91 0.13 -15.62
CA LEU A 90 -35.79 0.61 -16.46
C LEU A 90 -34.45 0.08 -15.94
N ASP A 91 -33.38 0.33 -16.69
CA ASP A 91 -32.02 0.07 -16.22
C ASP A 91 -31.69 0.90 -14.99
N TYR A 92 -30.82 0.38 -14.13
CA TYR A 92 -30.43 1.11 -12.92
C TYR A 92 -29.46 2.25 -13.25
N PRO A 93 -29.38 3.28 -12.39
CA PRO A 93 -28.55 4.43 -12.68
C PRO A 93 -27.08 4.04 -12.85
N THR A 94 -26.41 4.81 -13.71
CA THR A 94 -24.96 4.66 -13.87
C THR A 94 -24.21 5.10 -12.61
N VAL A 95 -22.90 4.87 -12.62
CA VAL A 95 -22.01 5.09 -11.48
C VAL A 95 -22.08 6.53 -10.94
N ASN A 96 -22.02 6.67 -9.61
CA ASN A 96 -22.00 7.95 -8.89
C ASN A 96 -23.17 8.89 -9.22
N VAL A 97 -24.31 8.37 -9.70
CA VAL A 97 -25.53 9.16 -9.91
C VAL A 97 -26.39 9.12 -8.65
N THR A 98 -26.79 10.30 -8.20
CA THR A 98 -27.71 10.50 -7.07
C THR A 98 -29.09 10.93 -7.55
N ALA A 99 -30.12 10.65 -6.75
CA ALA A 99 -31.45 11.23 -6.90
C ALA A 99 -32.14 10.89 -8.23
N VAL A 100 -32.23 9.59 -8.56
CA VAL A 100 -33.00 9.12 -9.71
C VAL A 100 -34.38 8.65 -9.24
N ALA A 101 -35.42 9.34 -9.68
CA ALA A 101 -36.80 8.93 -9.40
C ALA A 101 -37.14 7.66 -10.17
N CYS A 102 -37.72 6.67 -9.48
CA CYS A 102 -38.15 5.44 -10.12
C CYS A 102 -39.38 4.82 -9.44
N GLY A 103 -40.43 4.55 -10.22
CA GLY A 103 -41.74 4.09 -9.75
C GLY A 103 -42.78 5.23 -9.68
N SER A 104 -44.07 4.90 -9.66
CA SER A 104 -45.15 5.90 -9.57
C SER A 104 -45.22 6.48 -8.15
N GLY A 105 -44.84 7.76 -7.99
CA GLY A 105 -44.81 8.45 -6.70
C GLY A 105 -43.44 8.47 -6.01
N ALA A 106 -42.38 8.03 -6.71
CA ALA A 106 -41.03 8.03 -6.17
C ALA A 106 -40.46 9.46 -6.09
N THR A 107 -40.11 9.88 -4.89
CA THR A 107 -39.21 11.01 -4.69
C THR A 107 -37.78 10.56 -4.99
N PRO A 108 -36.95 11.40 -5.63
CA PRO A 108 -35.52 11.13 -5.78
C PRO A 108 -34.88 10.79 -4.44
N ASP A 109 -34.13 9.69 -4.38
CA ASP A 109 -33.48 9.24 -3.16
C ASP A 109 -32.09 9.91 -3.04
N PRO A 110 -31.83 10.70 -1.97
CA PRO A 110 -30.55 11.39 -1.82
C PRO A 110 -29.39 10.45 -1.46
N THR A 111 -29.63 9.17 -1.13
CA THR A 111 -28.54 8.25 -0.71
C THR A 111 -27.68 7.67 -1.83
N GLY A 112 -27.91 8.06 -3.09
CA GLY A 112 -27.17 7.54 -4.25
C GLY A 112 -27.83 6.29 -4.81
N ASP A 113 -28.55 6.45 -5.92
CA ASP A 113 -29.26 5.33 -6.56
C ASP A 113 -28.34 4.53 -7.50
N GLY A 114 -27.25 5.15 -7.97
CA GLY A 114 -26.19 4.48 -8.72
C GLY A 114 -25.10 3.89 -7.83
N PRO A 115 -24.38 2.85 -8.29
CA PRO A 115 -23.26 2.29 -7.55
C PRO A 115 -22.14 3.33 -7.40
N SER A 116 -21.67 3.51 -6.17
CA SER A 116 -20.49 4.34 -5.86
C SER A 116 -19.22 3.66 -6.37
N THR A 117 -18.35 4.43 -7.04
CA THR A 117 -17.01 3.96 -7.43
C THR A 117 -15.91 4.40 -6.47
N ASP A 118 -16.26 5.08 -5.38
CA ASP A 118 -15.29 5.51 -4.37
C ASP A 118 -14.79 4.31 -3.57
N LEU A 119 -13.57 3.88 -3.87
CA LEU A 119 -12.85 2.78 -3.24
C LEU A 119 -12.06 3.25 -2.00
N GLY A 120 -12.23 4.51 -1.60
CA GLY A 120 -11.62 5.08 -0.42
C GLY A 120 -10.19 5.60 -0.64
N PRO A 121 -9.49 5.97 0.45
CA PRO A 121 -8.23 6.70 0.40
C PRO A 121 -7.08 5.98 -0.33
N ASP A 122 -7.10 4.65 -0.33
CA ASP A 122 -6.08 3.83 -0.99
C ASP A 122 -6.16 3.88 -2.53
N TRP A 123 -7.31 4.33 -3.05
CA TRP A 123 -7.58 4.48 -4.48
C TRP A 123 -7.97 5.92 -4.81
N PRO A 124 -7.00 6.85 -4.75
CA PRO A 124 -7.27 8.26 -5.01
C PRO A 124 -7.83 8.46 -6.43
N GLY A 125 -8.93 9.20 -6.53
CA GLY A 125 -9.61 9.46 -7.80
C GLY A 125 -10.61 8.38 -8.22
N SER A 126 -10.78 7.31 -7.44
CA SER A 126 -11.77 6.26 -7.74
C SER A 126 -13.21 6.77 -7.82
N ALA A 127 -13.58 7.79 -7.02
CA ALA A 127 -14.87 8.49 -7.12
C ALA A 127 -15.11 9.16 -8.48
N ALA A 128 -14.08 9.38 -9.30
CA ALA A 128 -14.18 9.97 -10.62
C ALA A 128 -14.25 8.95 -11.76
N LEU A 129 -14.27 7.64 -11.46
CA LEU A 129 -14.48 6.60 -12.47
C LEU A 129 -15.83 6.80 -13.17
N LYS A 130 -15.84 6.61 -14.49
CA LYS A 130 -17.00 6.86 -15.36
C LYS A 130 -17.78 5.58 -15.62
N ALA A 131 -18.93 5.71 -16.29
CA ALA A 131 -19.79 4.60 -16.70
C ALA A 131 -19.08 3.52 -17.54
N THR A 132 -18.04 3.87 -18.28
CA THR A 132 -17.21 2.96 -19.08
C THR A 132 -15.95 2.50 -18.33
N GLY A 133 -15.66 3.11 -17.19
CA GLY A 133 -14.46 2.92 -16.40
C GLY A 133 -13.47 4.09 -16.49
N GLY A 134 -12.20 3.81 -16.24
CA GLY A 134 -11.13 4.81 -16.17
C GLY A 134 -9.84 4.23 -15.61
N ALA A 135 -8.75 4.99 -15.70
CA ALA A 135 -7.45 4.59 -15.17
C ALA A 135 -7.13 5.34 -13.87
N LEU A 136 -6.61 4.60 -12.89
CA LEU A 136 -6.11 5.12 -11.62
C LEU A 136 -4.62 4.79 -11.50
N THR A 137 -3.91 5.52 -10.65
CA THR A 137 -2.52 5.20 -10.32
C THR A 137 -2.47 4.57 -8.94
N PHE A 138 -1.90 3.36 -8.84
CA PHE A 138 -1.70 2.66 -7.58
C PHE A 138 -0.26 2.16 -7.48
N GLN A 139 0.45 2.54 -6.43
CA GLN A 139 1.86 2.15 -6.21
C GLN A 139 2.78 2.39 -7.43
N GLY A 140 2.56 3.49 -8.15
CA GLY A 140 3.32 3.86 -9.36
C GLY A 140 2.98 3.07 -10.62
N LYS A 141 1.95 2.22 -10.57
CA LYS A 141 1.40 1.47 -11.70
C LYS A 141 0.08 2.05 -12.17
N THR A 142 -0.20 1.91 -13.46
CA THR A 142 -1.49 2.33 -14.02
C THR A 142 -2.45 1.15 -13.92
N VAL A 143 -3.55 1.35 -13.23
CA VAL A 143 -4.61 0.37 -13.05
C VAL A 143 -5.83 0.84 -13.82
N THR A 144 -6.13 0.16 -14.92
CA THR A 144 -7.28 0.47 -15.77
C THR A 144 -8.46 -0.36 -15.34
N PHE A 145 -9.53 0.32 -14.94
CA PHE A 145 -10.82 -0.26 -14.64
C PHE A 145 -11.72 -0.13 -15.87
N THR A 146 -12.37 -1.23 -16.25
CA THR A 146 -13.32 -1.27 -17.38
C THR A 146 -14.64 -1.77 -16.86
N ARG A 147 -15.72 -1.03 -17.09
CA ARG A 147 -17.08 -1.42 -16.71
C ARG A 147 -17.83 -1.91 -17.94
N THR A 148 -18.29 -3.14 -17.91
CA THR A 148 -19.01 -3.79 -19.01
C THR A 148 -20.20 -4.57 -18.49
N ARG A 149 -21.11 -4.92 -19.39
CA ARG A 149 -22.21 -5.86 -19.15
C ARG A 149 -22.13 -6.92 -20.25
N THR A 150 -22.54 -8.16 -19.96
CA THR A 150 -22.41 -9.26 -20.93
C THR A 150 -23.28 -8.95 -22.15
N ASP A 151 -24.53 -8.57 -21.88
CA ASP A 151 -25.54 -8.15 -22.83
C ASP A 151 -26.02 -6.73 -22.47
N ALA A 152 -25.62 -5.75 -23.29
CA ALA A 152 -25.95 -4.34 -23.05
C ALA A 152 -27.47 -4.04 -23.07
N THR A 153 -28.31 -4.98 -23.51
CA THR A 153 -29.78 -4.84 -23.51
C THR A 153 -30.47 -5.53 -22.33
N ASP A 154 -29.80 -6.44 -21.62
CA ASP A 154 -30.42 -7.10 -20.48
C ASP A 154 -30.28 -6.26 -19.20
N ILE A 155 -31.37 -5.55 -18.87
CA ILE A 155 -31.48 -4.70 -17.68
C ILE A 155 -31.64 -5.50 -16.37
N ASN A 156 -31.65 -6.83 -16.43
CA ASN A 156 -31.76 -7.70 -15.25
C ASN A 156 -30.43 -8.31 -14.83
N GLU A 157 -29.35 -8.09 -15.58
CA GLU A 157 -28.01 -8.44 -15.16
C GLU A 157 -27.21 -7.20 -14.72
N PRO A 158 -26.34 -7.35 -13.71
CA PRO A 158 -25.51 -6.25 -13.25
C PRO A 158 -24.36 -6.00 -14.26
N TYR A 159 -23.84 -4.77 -14.24
CA TYR A 159 -22.55 -4.51 -14.86
C TYR A 159 -21.47 -5.15 -14.00
N TYR A 160 -20.33 -5.42 -14.62
CA TYR A 160 -19.14 -5.90 -13.95
C TYR A 160 -17.92 -5.06 -14.32
N TRP A 161 -16.99 -5.03 -13.40
CA TRP A 161 -15.72 -4.34 -13.46
C TRP A 161 -14.61 -5.36 -13.68
N ALA A 162 -13.86 -5.15 -14.76
CA ALA A 162 -12.59 -5.80 -15.04
C ALA A 162 -11.45 -4.83 -14.75
N VAL A 163 -10.26 -5.37 -14.46
CA VAL A 163 -9.08 -4.58 -14.14
C VAL A 163 -7.84 -5.10 -14.85
N THR A 164 -7.01 -4.17 -15.32
CA THR A 164 -5.72 -4.46 -15.96
C THR A 164 -4.66 -3.54 -15.36
N VAL A 165 -3.52 -4.12 -14.96
CA VAL A 165 -2.37 -3.38 -14.39
C VAL A 165 -1.25 -3.30 -15.42
N SER A 166 -0.74 -2.10 -15.70
CA SER A 166 0.45 -1.84 -16.53
C SER A 166 1.56 -1.12 -15.76
#